data_AF-A0A9N9D9E9-F1
#
_entry.id   AF-A0A9N9D9E9-F1
#
_cell.length_a   1.000
_cell.length_b   1.000
_cell.length_c   1.000
_cell.angle_alpha   90.00
_cell.angle_beta   90.00
_cell.angle_gamma   90.00
#
_symmetry.space_group_name_H-M   'P 1'
#
loop_
_entity.id
_entity.type
_entity.pdbx_description
1 polymer ?
#
loop_
_entity_poly.entity_id
_entity_poly.type
_entity_poly.pdbx_seq_one_letter_code
_entity_poly.pdbx_strand_id
1 'polypeptide(L)'
;MLSTRTISQVEVEIQDLLKTYSQELEKVVTKTYDPYSYFKAPDEHPHKNIIDERKIPMLNDSPNLLLYNLPGRNEEFLTSYEDFLRIEHNAISNSMIIIMGTSGCGKTRLCLKLLCRNYGLYFVTESWNLGSDNLKLATEWTKEKINVKPEPEPDEAKNIAECGIWSCITGRLFLLNYLFCMAKEHNCTMEPKSWLIFQLSNQLISKLSIRFRESCDMIHLKEYCLNIMADINRKLKSNIFPIIYDEAQIHTSCLTNKFPSYNNKSIMRPFFTVAVKTMSTLRQVCAEVVICITGSDLSLLEAKDLASSNVAKEGSL
;
A
#
# COMPACT_ATOMS: atom_id res chain seq x y z
N MET A 1 19.39 -3.94 -19.94
CA MET A 1 20.29 -4.72 -19.07
C MET A 1 19.55 -4.99 -17.78
N LEU A 2 19.24 -6.26 -17.50
CA LEU A 2 18.71 -6.71 -16.21
C LEU A 2 19.85 -6.69 -15.18
N SER A 3 19.55 -6.27 -13.96
CA SER A 3 20.51 -6.05 -12.87
C SER A 3 21.26 -7.33 -12.49
N THR A 4 22.55 -7.24 -12.18
CA THR A 4 23.44 -8.36 -11.83
C THR A 4 23.63 -8.55 -10.32
N ARG A 5 22.89 -7.82 -9.48
CA ARG A 5 23.07 -7.84 -8.03
C ARG A 5 22.20 -8.92 -7.39
N THR A 6 22.72 -9.56 -6.35
CA THR A 6 21.94 -10.57 -5.60
C THR A 6 21.10 -9.88 -4.53
N ILE A 7 19.97 -10.47 -4.13
CA ILE A 7 19.12 -9.95 -3.05
C ILE A 7 19.93 -9.68 -1.78
N SER A 8 20.87 -10.54 -1.42
CA SER A 8 21.71 -10.37 -0.23
C SER A 8 22.56 -9.09 -0.28
N GLN A 9 23.04 -8.69 -1.46
CA GLN A 9 23.75 -7.41 -1.60
C GLN A 9 22.80 -6.22 -1.37
N VAL A 10 21.57 -6.33 -1.86
CA VAL A 10 20.53 -5.30 -1.67
C VAL A 10 20.14 -5.19 -0.20
N GLU A 11 20.03 -6.32 0.50
CA GLU A 11 19.74 -6.32 1.94
C GLU A 11 20.82 -5.58 2.72
N VAL A 12 22.11 -5.75 2.41
CA VAL A 12 23.20 -5.02 3.08
C VAL A 12 23.05 -3.50 2.88
N GLU A 13 22.82 -3.05 1.64
CA GLU A 13 22.60 -1.63 1.36
C GLU A 13 21.35 -1.08 2.08
N ILE A 14 20.29 -1.88 2.12
CA ILE A 14 19.06 -1.52 2.82
C ILE A 14 19.30 -1.44 4.33
N GLN A 15 20.06 -2.37 4.92
CA GLN A 15 20.39 -2.33 6.34
C GLN A 15 21.17 -1.05 6.70
N ASP A 16 22.09 -0.62 5.86
CA ASP A 16 22.80 0.65 6.04
C ASP A 16 21.84 1.85 5.91
N LEU A 17 20.90 1.79 4.97
CA LEU A 17 19.84 2.80 4.87
C LEU A 17 18.99 2.84 6.16
N LEU A 18 18.56 1.69 6.69
CA LEU A 18 17.75 1.61 7.91
C LEU A 18 18.44 2.21 9.13
N LYS A 19 19.77 2.06 9.27
CA LYS A 19 20.54 2.70 10.36
C LYS A 19 20.33 4.22 10.40
N THR A 20 20.22 4.84 9.23
CA THR A 20 19.98 6.30 9.09
C THR A 20 18.60 6.72 9.62
N TYR A 21 17.63 5.79 9.68
CA TYR A 21 16.27 6.02 10.18
C TYR A 21 16.02 5.37 11.55
N SER A 22 17.05 4.79 12.18
CA SER A 22 16.92 3.96 13.39
C SER A 22 16.07 4.60 14.49
N GLN A 23 16.31 5.87 14.82
CA GLN A 23 15.53 6.61 15.81
C GLN A 23 14.05 6.77 15.44
N GLU A 24 13.73 6.99 14.17
CA GLU A 24 12.34 7.09 13.72
C GLU A 24 11.64 5.74 13.76
N LEU A 25 12.32 4.68 13.31
CA LEU A 25 11.81 3.32 13.37
C LEU A 25 11.55 2.91 14.81
N GLU A 26 12.43 3.29 15.75
CA GLU A 26 12.26 2.99 17.18
C GLU A 26 10.99 3.65 17.73
N LYS A 27 10.74 4.91 17.34
CA LYS A 27 9.49 5.60 17.67
C LYS A 27 8.25 4.87 17.12
N VAL A 28 8.33 4.28 15.92
CA VAL A 28 7.20 3.52 15.33
C VAL A 28 6.88 2.31 16.18
N VAL A 29 7.92 1.55 16.53
CA VAL A 29 7.82 0.34 17.34
C VAL A 29 7.33 0.62 18.76
N THR A 30 7.83 1.70 19.38
CA THR A 30 7.48 2.11 20.75
C THR A 30 6.19 2.94 20.85
N LYS A 31 5.47 3.14 19.73
CA LYS A 31 4.20 3.91 19.66
C LYS A 31 4.35 5.41 19.99
N THR A 32 5.54 5.95 19.80
CA THR A 32 5.84 7.38 20.00
C THR A 32 6.06 8.13 18.68
N TYR A 33 5.85 7.47 17.54
CA TYR A 33 6.00 8.09 16.22
C TYR A 33 4.84 9.02 15.93
N ASP A 34 5.14 10.31 15.94
CA ASP A 34 4.26 11.39 15.54
C ASP A 34 5.02 12.37 14.63
N PRO A 35 4.86 12.26 13.30
CA PRO A 35 5.59 13.08 12.35
C PRO A 35 4.92 14.44 12.08
N TYR A 36 3.75 14.71 12.68
CA TYR A 36 2.93 15.85 12.28
C TYR A 36 3.12 17.05 13.20
N SER A 37 3.13 18.24 12.59
CA SER A 37 2.76 19.45 13.30
C SER A 37 1.23 19.53 13.43
N TYR A 38 0.77 20.38 14.34
CA TYR A 38 -0.65 20.52 14.63
C TYR A 38 -1.14 21.92 14.28
N PHE A 39 -2.31 21.98 13.67
CA PHE A 39 -2.97 23.23 13.30
C PHE A 39 -3.17 24.10 14.55
N LYS A 40 -2.85 25.38 14.41
CA LYS A 40 -3.12 26.41 15.42
C LYS A 40 -4.08 27.43 14.84
N ALA A 41 -5.24 27.58 15.48
CA ALA A 41 -6.20 28.60 15.10
C ALA A 41 -5.63 30.02 15.36
N PRO A 42 -6.02 31.03 14.56
CA PRO A 42 -5.66 32.43 14.79
C PRO A 42 -6.02 32.88 16.20
N ASP A 43 -5.21 33.76 16.80
CA ASP A 43 -5.40 34.24 18.18
C ASP A 43 -6.76 34.92 18.41
N GLU A 44 -7.31 35.55 17.36
CA GLU A 44 -8.61 36.22 17.37
C GLU A 44 -9.80 35.27 17.22
N HIS A 45 -9.56 33.97 16.95
CA HIS A 45 -10.64 33.02 16.70
C HIS A 45 -11.40 32.70 18.00
N PRO A 46 -12.74 32.86 18.05
CA PRO A 46 -13.51 32.73 19.29
C PRO A 46 -13.46 31.32 19.91
N HIS A 47 -13.09 30.31 19.12
CA HIS A 47 -12.93 28.92 19.55
C HIS A 47 -11.49 28.41 19.50
N LYS A 48 -10.48 29.31 19.54
CA LYS A 48 -9.07 28.93 19.41
C LYS A 48 -8.66 27.77 20.33
N ASN A 49 -8.92 27.89 21.63
CA ASN A 49 -8.51 26.86 22.60
C ASN A 49 -9.11 25.49 22.26
N ILE A 50 -10.41 25.48 21.90
CA ILE A 50 -11.12 24.25 21.52
C ILE A 50 -10.52 23.64 20.25
N ILE A 51 -10.14 24.46 19.27
CA ILE A 51 -9.56 23.97 18.01
C ILE A 51 -8.14 23.44 18.23
N ASP A 52 -7.31 24.18 18.99
CA ASP A 52 -5.92 23.80 19.25
C ASP A 52 -5.84 22.51 20.09
N GLU A 53 -6.74 22.34 21.06
CA GLU A 53 -6.88 21.11 21.86
C GLU A 53 -7.19 19.87 21.01
N ARG A 54 -7.82 20.04 19.84
CA ARG A 54 -8.14 18.92 18.94
C ARG A 54 -6.90 18.33 18.30
N LYS A 55 -5.74 19.02 18.32
CA LYS A 55 -4.50 18.54 17.70
C LYS A 55 -4.75 18.01 16.28
N ILE A 56 -5.32 18.86 15.43
CA ILE A 56 -5.61 18.50 14.03
C ILE A 56 -4.26 18.41 13.29
N PRO A 57 -3.87 17.25 12.72
CA PRO A 57 -2.60 17.12 12.04
C PRO A 57 -2.51 18.04 10.84
N MET A 58 -1.35 18.64 10.61
CA MET A 58 -1.05 19.39 9.40
C MET A 58 -0.24 18.53 8.43
N LEU A 59 -0.53 18.70 7.15
CA LEU A 59 0.21 18.11 6.06
C LEU A 59 0.33 19.15 4.93
N ASN A 60 1.55 19.41 4.47
CA ASN A 60 1.86 20.49 3.52
C ASN A 60 1.23 21.83 3.96
N ASP A 61 1.47 22.19 5.21
CA ASP A 61 0.97 23.41 5.87
C ASP A 61 -0.56 23.55 5.93
N SER A 62 -1.30 22.48 5.63
CA SER A 62 -2.77 22.46 5.61
C SER A 62 -3.33 21.47 6.64
N PRO A 63 -4.39 21.82 7.38
CA PRO A 63 -5.02 20.88 8.30
C PRO A 63 -5.62 19.67 7.55
N ASN A 64 -5.35 18.47 8.04
CA ASN A 64 -5.74 17.22 7.42
C ASN A 64 -6.72 16.43 8.30
N LEU A 65 -8.01 16.53 7.98
CA LEU A 65 -9.08 15.84 8.70
C LEU A 65 -9.13 14.32 8.43
N LEU A 66 -8.44 13.83 7.39
CA LEU A 66 -8.31 12.38 7.17
C LEU A 66 -7.42 11.71 8.21
N LEU A 67 -6.52 12.46 8.84
CA LEU A 67 -5.60 11.98 9.88
C LEU A 67 -6.08 12.32 11.30
N TYR A 68 -6.95 13.32 11.44
CA TYR A 68 -7.52 13.71 12.72
C TYR A 68 -8.23 12.55 13.42
N ASN A 69 -7.97 12.34 14.72
CA ASN A 69 -8.62 11.33 15.55
C ASN A 69 -8.74 9.93 14.90
N LEU A 70 -7.65 9.44 14.30
CA LEU A 70 -7.56 8.04 13.88
C LEU A 70 -7.54 7.14 15.13
N PRO A 71 -8.34 6.08 15.19
CA PRO A 71 -8.48 5.25 16.39
C PRO A 71 -7.25 4.35 16.59
N GLY A 72 -6.95 4.03 17.84
CA GLY A 72 -6.15 2.87 18.20
C GLY A 72 -6.86 1.54 17.88
N ARG A 73 -6.14 0.43 17.99
CA ARG A 73 -6.67 -0.91 17.64
C ARG A 73 -7.97 -1.27 18.37
N ASN A 74 -8.10 -0.86 19.63
CA ASN A 74 -9.22 -1.17 20.51
C ASN A 74 -10.13 0.04 20.79
N GLU A 75 -9.95 1.14 20.07
CA GLU A 75 -10.76 2.34 20.26
C GLU A 75 -12.01 2.33 19.36
N GLU A 76 -13.07 2.98 19.84
CA GLU A 76 -14.31 3.16 19.08
C GLU A 76 -14.15 4.20 17.96
N PHE A 77 -14.84 3.97 16.84
CA PHE A 77 -14.79 4.87 15.69
C PHE A 77 -15.79 6.03 15.86
N LEU A 78 -15.40 7.22 15.40
CA LEU A 78 -16.35 8.33 15.20
C LEU A 78 -17.33 8.14 14.02
N THR A 79 -17.08 7.20 13.11
CA THR A 79 -17.99 6.92 11.97
C THR A 79 -18.63 5.55 12.15
N SER A 80 -19.79 5.34 11.53
CA SER A 80 -20.59 4.11 11.58
C SER A 80 -19.71 2.85 11.67
N TYR A 81 -19.80 2.19 12.83
CA TYR A 81 -19.15 0.92 13.13
C TYR A 81 -19.67 -0.21 12.20
N GLU A 82 -20.88 -0.03 11.65
CA GLU A 82 -21.53 -0.99 10.76
C GLU A 82 -20.84 -1.12 9.40
N ASP A 83 -20.40 -0.02 8.78
CA ASP A 83 -19.70 -0.08 7.49
C ASP A 83 -18.34 -0.80 7.61
N PHE A 84 -17.69 -0.61 8.76
CA PHE A 84 -16.46 -1.31 9.11
C PHE A 84 -16.67 -2.81 9.27
N LEU A 85 -17.68 -3.22 10.06
CA LEU A 85 -18.01 -4.62 10.26
C LEU A 85 -18.40 -5.31 8.95
N ARG A 86 -19.12 -4.62 8.07
CA ARG A 86 -19.46 -5.14 6.74
C ARG A 86 -18.23 -5.39 5.90
N ILE A 87 -17.25 -4.48 5.91
CA ILE A 87 -15.98 -4.68 5.19
C ILE A 87 -15.20 -5.83 5.81
N GLU A 88 -15.07 -5.89 7.13
CA GLU A 88 -14.33 -6.96 7.81
C GLU A 88 -14.96 -8.34 7.54
N HIS A 89 -16.29 -8.44 7.63
CA HIS A 89 -17.03 -9.66 7.29
C HIS A 89 -16.90 -10.04 5.80
N ASN A 90 -16.99 -9.07 4.90
CA ASN A 90 -16.80 -9.31 3.47
C ASN A 90 -15.35 -9.64 3.12
N ALA A 91 -14.38 -9.14 3.89
CA ALA A 91 -12.96 -9.38 3.71
C ALA A 91 -12.59 -10.81 4.11
N ILE A 92 -13.22 -11.34 5.17
CA ILE A 92 -13.06 -12.74 5.58
C ILE A 92 -13.56 -13.70 4.48
N SER A 93 -14.61 -13.31 3.75
CA SER A 93 -15.25 -14.15 2.72
C SER A 93 -14.74 -13.91 1.30
N ASN A 94 -14.10 -12.77 1.01
CA ASN A 94 -13.67 -12.39 -0.33
C ASN A 94 -12.20 -11.99 -0.37
N SER A 95 -11.52 -12.38 -1.45
CA SER A 95 -10.13 -11.99 -1.73
C SER A 95 -9.95 -10.52 -2.10
N MET A 96 -11.06 -9.84 -2.40
CA MET A 96 -11.08 -8.49 -2.93
C MET A 96 -12.39 -7.78 -2.60
N ILE A 97 -12.29 -6.50 -2.27
CA ILE A 97 -13.40 -5.59 -2.00
C ILE A 97 -13.21 -4.33 -2.84
N ILE A 98 -14.27 -3.91 -3.51
CA ILE A 98 -14.31 -2.62 -4.21
C ILE A 98 -15.21 -1.69 -3.41
N ILE A 99 -14.64 -0.58 -2.94
CA ILE A 99 -15.33 0.42 -2.14
C ILE A 99 -15.65 1.60 -3.05
N MET A 100 -16.92 1.69 -3.42
CA MET A 100 -17.49 2.72 -4.29
C MET A 100 -18.18 3.79 -3.45
N GLY A 101 -18.13 5.03 -3.94
CA GLY A 101 -18.86 6.18 -3.45
C GLY A 101 -18.34 7.46 -4.10
N THR A 102 -19.09 8.55 -3.97
CA THR A 102 -18.72 9.86 -4.50
C THR A 102 -17.47 10.41 -3.80
N SER A 103 -16.81 11.40 -4.42
CA SER A 103 -15.73 12.12 -3.73
C SER A 103 -16.25 12.73 -2.42
N GLY A 104 -15.42 12.69 -1.37
CA GLY A 104 -15.79 13.17 -0.03
C GLY A 104 -16.66 12.23 0.81
N CYS A 105 -17.14 11.09 0.30
CA CYS A 105 -17.99 10.17 1.08
C CYS A 105 -17.23 9.34 2.14
N GLY A 106 -15.92 9.51 2.28
CA GLY A 106 -15.12 8.89 3.33
C GLY A 106 -14.41 7.58 2.98
N LYS A 107 -14.29 7.20 1.70
CA LYS A 107 -13.60 5.96 1.26
C LYS A 107 -12.18 5.82 1.81
N THR A 108 -11.31 6.80 1.55
CA THR A 108 -9.93 6.81 2.06
C THR A 108 -9.92 6.70 3.58
N ARG A 109 -10.75 7.49 4.27
CA ARG A 109 -10.87 7.46 5.73
C ARG A 109 -11.26 6.08 6.27
N LEU A 110 -12.13 5.36 5.57
CA LEU A 110 -12.53 3.99 5.90
C LEU A 110 -11.35 3.01 5.74
N CYS A 111 -10.58 3.13 4.66
CA CYS A 111 -9.37 2.33 4.45
C CYS A 111 -8.29 2.59 5.52
N LEU A 112 -8.07 3.86 5.89
CA LEU A 112 -7.14 4.21 6.97
C LEU A 112 -7.58 3.58 8.30
N LYS A 113 -8.88 3.62 8.60
CA LYS A 113 -9.45 2.96 9.80
C LYS A 113 -9.26 1.46 9.80
N LEU A 114 -9.37 0.80 8.64
CA LEU A 114 -9.07 -0.63 8.47
C LEU A 114 -7.62 -0.95 8.84
N LEU A 115 -6.68 -0.11 8.41
CA LEU A 115 -5.26 -0.24 8.72
C LEU A 115 -4.88 0.19 10.15
N CYS A 116 -5.71 0.98 10.83
CA CYS A 116 -5.52 1.26 12.25
C CYS A 116 -5.77 0.03 13.14
N ARG A 117 -6.60 -0.92 12.68
CA ARG A 117 -6.92 -2.16 13.41
C ARG A 117 -6.11 -3.38 12.94
N ASN A 118 -5.67 -3.37 11.69
CA ASN A 118 -5.00 -4.49 11.05
C ASN A 118 -3.67 -4.07 10.46
N TYR A 119 -2.64 -4.89 10.63
CA TYR A 119 -1.43 -4.73 9.83
C TYR A 119 -1.75 -4.98 8.37
N GLY A 120 -1.24 -4.12 7.50
CA GLY A 120 -1.52 -4.17 6.07
C GLY A 120 -0.70 -3.16 5.30
N LEU A 121 -0.98 -3.03 4.01
CA LEU A 121 -0.23 -2.17 3.10
C LEU A 121 -1.15 -1.06 2.57
N TYR A 122 -0.66 0.18 2.55
CA TYR A 122 -1.36 1.29 1.93
C TYR A 122 -0.66 1.75 0.66
N PHE A 123 -1.31 1.64 -0.49
CA PHE A 123 -0.85 2.22 -1.74
C PHE A 123 -1.85 3.26 -2.23
N VAL A 124 -1.34 4.35 -2.79
CA VAL A 124 -2.13 5.37 -3.46
C VAL A 124 -1.51 5.59 -4.85
N THR A 125 -2.35 5.69 -5.88
CA THR A 125 -1.89 5.92 -7.26
C THR A 125 -1.29 7.30 -7.44
N GLU A 126 -1.83 8.31 -6.75
CA GLU A 126 -1.27 9.64 -6.71
C GLU A 126 -1.28 10.24 -5.30
N SER A 127 -0.11 10.56 -4.78
CA SER A 127 0.09 11.13 -3.45
C SER A 127 -0.09 12.65 -3.49
N TRP A 128 -1.32 13.15 -3.64
CA TRP A 128 -1.53 14.60 -3.74
C TRP A 128 -1.26 15.29 -2.41
N ASN A 129 -1.53 14.61 -1.28
CA ASN A 129 -1.31 15.10 0.08
C ASN A 129 -1.32 13.95 1.14
N LEU A 130 -1.10 12.69 0.75
CA LEU A 130 -1.12 11.58 1.71
C LEU A 130 -0.51 10.32 1.10
N GLY A 131 0.36 9.62 1.82
CA GLY A 131 0.96 8.38 1.33
C GLY A 131 2.29 8.57 0.62
N SER A 132 3.06 7.49 0.55
CA SER A 132 4.26 7.42 -0.30
C SER A 132 3.89 7.39 -1.79
N ASP A 133 4.72 8.07 -2.59
CA ASP A 133 4.65 8.14 -4.05
C ASP A 133 5.17 6.88 -4.77
N ASN A 134 5.49 5.81 -4.04
CA ASN A 134 6.20 4.66 -4.60
C ASN A 134 5.47 3.99 -5.77
N LEU A 135 4.13 3.93 -5.73
CA LEU A 135 3.33 3.37 -6.80
C LEU A 135 3.26 4.30 -8.03
N LYS A 136 3.23 5.63 -7.82
CA LYS A 136 3.35 6.62 -8.89
C LYS A 136 4.71 6.50 -9.59
N LEU A 137 5.79 6.47 -8.81
CA LEU A 137 7.16 6.31 -9.33
C LEU A 137 7.35 4.99 -10.08
N ALA A 138 6.75 3.89 -9.61
CA ALA A 138 6.79 2.61 -10.32
C ALA A 138 6.05 2.67 -11.66
N THR A 139 4.95 3.43 -11.72
CA THR A 139 4.16 3.63 -12.94
C THR A 139 4.91 4.49 -13.95
N GLU A 140 5.52 5.59 -13.50
CA GLU A 140 6.37 6.46 -14.32
C GLU A 140 7.58 5.70 -14.86
N TRP A 141 8.30 4.98 -14.00
CA TRP A 141 9.41 4.12 -14.41
C TRP A 141 8.98 3.06 -15.43
N THR A 142 7.80 2.45 -15.26
CA THR A 142 7.26 1.49 -16.23
C THR A 142 7.04 2.17 -17.58
N LYS A 143 6.38 3.34 -17.60
CA LYS A 143 6.16 4.13 -18.83
C LYS A 143 7.48 4.42 -19.56
N GLU A 144 8.48 4.87 -18.82
CA GLU A 144 9.81 5.18 -19.38
C GLU A 144 10.46 3.93 -19.98
N LYS A 145 10.45 2.81 -19.26
CA LYS A 145 11.12 1.57 -19.70
C LYS A 145 10.45 0.92 -20.90
N ILE A 146 9.12 0.94 -21.00
CA ILE A 146 8.43 0.38 -22.16
C ILE A 146 8.60 1.25 -23.40
N ASN A 147 8.69 2.58 -23.24
CA ASN A 147 8.80 3.51 -24.37
C ASN A 147 10.22 3.61 -24.96
N VAL A 148 11.23 2.94 -24.37
CA VAL A 148 12.58 2.88 -24.94
C VAL A 148 12.60 2.17 -26.30
N LYS A 149 11.69 1.22 -26.50
CA LYS A 149 11.47 0.55 -27.79
C LYS A 149 10.15 1.05 -28.40
N PRO A 150 10.08 1.28 -29.73
CA PRO A 150 8.83 1.67 -30.38
C PRO A 150 7.69 0.68 -30.13
N GLU A 151 8.02 -0.62 -30.08
CA GLU A 151 7.10 -1.72 -29.81
C GLU A 151 7.80 -2.77 -28.92
N PRO A 152 7.75 -2.65 -27.57
CA PRO A 152 8.23 -3.71 -26.68
C PRO A 152 7.34 -4.94 -26.81
N GLU A 153 7.94 -6.13 -26.75
CA GLU A 153 7.20 -7.39 -26.68
C GLU A 153 6.18 -7.32 -25.51
N PRO A 154 4.89 -7.69 -25.72
CA PRO A 154 3.86 -7.54 -24.69
C PRO A 154 4.20 -8.23 -23.36
N ASP A 155 4.87 -9.37 -23.42
CA ASP A 155 5.34 -10.11 -22.24
C ASP A 155 6.54 -9.40 -21.55
N GLU A 156 7.42 -8.72 -22.31
CA GLU A 156 8.49 -7.88 -21.75
C GLU A 156 7.91 -6.66 -21.00
N ALA A 157 6.96 -5.96 -21.63
CA ALA A 157 6.28 -4.82 -21.01
C ALA A 157 5.56 -5.21 -19.70
N LYS A 158 4.91 -6.38 -19.71
CA LYS A 158 4.27 -6.93 -18.51
C LYS A 158 5.27 -7.25 -17.40
N ASN A 159 6.40 -7.90 -17.72
CA ASN A 159 7.43 -8.21 -16.72
C ASN A 159 8.03 -6.96 -16.09
N ILE A 160 8.21 -5.88 -16.88
CA ILE A 160 8.62 -4.57 -16.37
C ILE A 160 7.57 -4.05 -15.38
N ALA A 161 6.30 -4.00 -15.78
CA ALA A 161 5.22 -3.53 -14.90
C ALA A 161 5.12 -4.34 -13.60
N GLU A 162 5.20 -5.67 -13.69
CA GLU A 162 5.20 -6.57 -12.53
C GLU A 162 6.39 -6.30 -11.60
N CYS A 163 7.60 -6.09 -12.14
CA CYS A 163 8.78 -5.73 -11.37
C CYS A 163 8.57 -4.42 -10.59
N GLY A 164 7.96 -3.41 -11.24
CA GLY A 164 7.59 -2.15 -10.59
C GLY A 164 6.68 -2.39 -9.37
N ILE A 165 5.60 -3.16 -9.52
CA ILE A 165 4.66 -3.43 -8.43
C ILE A 165 5.28 -4.29 -7.33
N TRP A 166 6.00 -5.37 -7.70
CA TRP A 166 6.69 -6.23 -6.73
C TRP A 166 7.67 -5.43 -5.89
N SER A 167 8.43 -4.50 -6.48
CA SER A 167 9.38 -3.68 -5.73
C SER A 167 8.70 -2.82 -4.65
N CYS A 168 7.53 -2.26 -4.94
CA CYS A 168 6.74 -1.49 -3.99
C CYS A 168 6.20 -2.35 -2.84
N ILE A 169 5.76 -3.58 -3.14
CA ILE A 169 5.29 -4.54 -2.14
C ILE A 169 6.46 -5.00 -1.26
N THR A 170 7.55 -5.45 -1.87
CA THR A 170 8.74 -5.94 -1.17
C THR A 170 9.31 -4.87 -0.23
N GLY A 171 9.42 -3.62 -0.68
CA GLY A 171 9.91 -2.52 0.17
C GLY A 171 9.10 -2.34 1.45
N ARG A 172 7.76 -2.43 1.36
CA ARG A 172 6.88 -2.30 2.53
C ARG A 172 6.90 -3.56 3.41
N LEU A 173 6.84 -4.75 2.82
CA LEU A 173 6.86 -6.01 3.58
C LEU A 173 8.19 -6.21 4.30
N PHE A 174 9.31 -5.91 3.64
CA PHE A 174 10.63 -5.96 4.25
C PHE A 174 10.68 -5.05 5.49
N LEU A 175 10.24 -3.80 5.36
CA LEU A 175 10.24 -2.85 6.46
C LEU A 175 9.31 -3.27 7.59
N LEU A 176 8.10 -3.73 7.27
CA LEU A 176 7.16 -4.23 8.27
C LEU A 176 7.75 -5.42 9.04
N ASN A 177 8.41 -6.35 8.33
CA ASN A 177 9.06 -7.49 8.96
C ASN A 177 10.22 -7.06 9.87
N TYR A 178 11.02 -6.09 9.42
CA TYR A 178 12.09 -5.50 10.21
C TYR A 178 11.55 -4.86 11.50
N LEU A 179 10.46 -4.08 11.41
CA LEU A 179 9.81 -3.47 12.57
C LEU A 179 9.27 -4.51 13.55
N PHE A 180 8.78 -5.67 13.08
CA PHE A 180 8.40 -6.77 13.98
C PHE A 180 9.59 -7.38 14.71
N CYS A 181 10.72 -7.56 14.03
CA CYS A 181 11.94 -8.04 14.68
C CYS A 181 12.42 -7.04 15.74
N MET A 182 12.45 -5.76 15.41
CA MET A 182 12.85 -4.71 16.35
C MET A 182 11.87 -4.59 17.53
N ALA A 183 10.55 -4.71 17.31
CA ALA A 183 9.58 -4.74 18.40
C ALA A 183 9.83 -5.88 19.39
N LYS A 184 10.22 -7.05 18.87
CA LYS A 184 10.60 -8.21 19.68
C LYS A 184 11.87 -7.92 20.50
N GLU A 185 12.89 -7.29 19.91
CA GLU A 185 14.13 -6.89 20.60
C GLU A 185 13.87 -5.90 21.73
N HIS A 186 12.98 -4.92 21.51
CA HIS A 186 12.56 -3.95 22.52
C HIS A 186 11.50 -4.49 23.50
N ASN A 187 11.13 -5.78 23.40
CA ASN A 187 10.08 -6.41 24.21
C ASN A 187 8.77 -5.60 24.25
N CYS A 188 8.36 -5.09 23.09
CA CYS A 188 7.16 -4.28 22.95
C CYS A 188 6.29 -4.80 21.80
N THR A 189 5.10 -4.23 21.68
CA THR A 189 4.18 -4.55 20.58
C THR A 189 3.90 -3.28 19.82
N MET A 190 4.34 -3.24 18.56
CA MET A 190 3.98 -2.17 17.63
C MET A 190 2.45 -2.10 17.48
N GLU A 191 1.92 -0.92 17.16
CA GLU A 191 0.51 -0.77 16.79
C GLU A 191 0.34 -0.66 15.28
N PRO A 192 -0.73 -1.23 14.70
CA PRO A 192 -1.02 -1.06 13.27
C PRO A 192 -1.16 0.41 12.88
N LYS A 193 -1.71 1.25 13.76
CA LYS A 193 -1.77 2.71 13.57
C LYS A 193 -0.39 3.33 13.41
N SER A 194 0.61 2.96 14.21
CA SER A 194 1.98 3.49 14.08
C SER A 194 2.58 3.12 12.72
N TRP A 195 2.38 1.88 12.28
CA TRP A 195 2.80 1.43 10.96
C TRP A 195 2.08 2.19 9.83
N LEU A 196 0.77 2.39 9.96
CA LEU A 196 0.01 3.21 9.01
C LEU A 196 0.58 4.61 8.91
N ILE A 197 0.76 5.32 10.04
CA ILE A 197 1.26 6.69 10.03
C ILE A 197 2.64 6.76 9.35
N PHE A 198 3.53 5.82 9.64
CA PHE A 198 4.83 5.76 8.97
C PHE A 198 4.74 5.57 7.45
N GLN A 199 3.83 4.70 6.98
CA GLN A 199 3.57 4.51 5.54
C GLN A 199 3.07 5.77 4.83
N LEU A 200 2.45 6.69 5.58
CA LEU A 200 1.85 7.91 5.06
C LEU A 200 2.81 9.10 5.04
N SER A 201 3.81 9.12 5.91
CA SER A 201 4.65 10.29 6.17
C SER A 201 6.12 10.13 5.76
N ASN A 202 6.62 8.89 5.60
CA ASN A 202 8.05 8.65 5.51
C ASN A 202 8.54 8.27 4.10
N GLN A 203 9.54 9.00 3.60
CA GLN A 203 10.16 8.77 2.29
C GLN A 203 10.95 7.45 2.20
N LEU A 204 11.28 6.82 3.34
CA LEU A 204 11.96 5.54 3.37
C LEU A 204 11.23 4.48 2.53
N ILE A 205 9.90 4.51 2.53
CA ILE A 205 9.06 3.58 1.75
C ILE A 205 9.40 3.64 0.25
N SER A 206 9.52 4.84 -0.30
CA SER A 206 9.85 5.05 -1.71
C SER A 206 11.30 4.66 -2.00
N LYS A 207 12.23 5.00 -1.10
CA LYS A 207 13.66 4.64 -1.23
C LYS A 207 13.86 3.12 -1.26
N LEU A 208 13.18 2.38 -0.39
CA LEU A 208 13.24 0.91 -0.36
C LEU A 208 12.69 0.31 -1.66
N SER A 209 11.56 0.83 -2.14
CA SER A 209 10.94 0.37 -3.39
C SER A 209 11.89 0.53 -4.59
N ILE A 210 12.56 1.69 -4.68
CA ILE A 210 13.56 1.97 -5.73
C ILE A 210 14.73 0.98 -5.65
N ARG A 211 15.29 0.75 -4.45
CA ARG A 211 16.45 -0.13 -4.26
C ARG A 211 16.17 -1.57 -4.69
N PHE A 212 15.00 -2.12 -4.32
CA PHE A 212 14.60 -3.45 -4.76
C PHE A 212 14.39 -3.52 -6.28
N ARG A 213 13.83 -2.47 -6.90
CA ARG A 213 13.58 -2.42 -8.34
C ARG A 213 14.86 -2.38 -9.18
N GLU A 214 15.85 -1.63 -8.75
CA GLU A 214 17.10 -1.44 -9.50
C GLU A 214 18.04 -2.66 -9.41
N SER A 215 17.82 -3.51 -8.41
CA SER A 215 18.84 -4.47 -8.01
C SER A 215 18.45 -5.93 -8.21
N CYS A 216 17.16 -6.26 -8.32
CA CYS A 216 16.70 -7.65 -8.41
C CYS A 216 16.01 -7.93 -9.75
N ASP A 217 16.25 -9.10 -10.34
CA ASP A 217 15.37 -9.60 -11.38
C ASP A 217 14.00 -9.98 -10.80
N MET A 218 12.99 -10.01 -11.66
CA MET A 218 11.59 -10.17 -11.26
C MET A 218 11.31 -11.49 -10.55
N ILE A 219 11.95 -12.60 -10.97
CA ILE A 219 11.69 -13.93 -10.42
C ILE A 219 12.18 -13.97 -8.97
N HIS A 220 13.44 -13.62 -8.74
CA HIS A 220 14.00 -13.61 -7.39
C HIS A 220 13.29 -12.59 -6.49
N LEU A 221 12.93 -11.41 -7.02
CA LEU A 221 12.19 -10.40 -6.26
C LEU A 221 10.83 -10.92 -5.80
N LYS A 222 10.09 -11.61 -6.67
CA LYS A 222 8.80 -12.23 -6.34
C LYS A 222 8.96 -13.30 -5.27
N GLU A 223 9.91 -14.23 -5.43
CA GLU A 223 10.15 -15.29 -4.46
C GLU A 223 10.50 -14.73 -3.08
N TYR A 224 11.39 -13.73 -3.05
CA TYR A 224 11.76 -13.04 -1.83
C TYR A 224 10.58 -12.34 -1.16
N CYS A 225 9.75 -11.65 -1.95
CA CYS A 225 8.53 -11.02 -1.45
C CYS A 225 7.58 -12.02 -0.80
N LEU A 226 7.35 -13.17 -1.45
CA LEU A 226 6.49 -14.24 -0.93
C LEU A 226 7.05 -14.86 0.35
N ASN A 227 8.36 -15.03 0.44
CA ASN A 227 9.02 -15.53 1.65
C ASN A 227 8.86 -14.57 2.83
N ILE A 228 9.00 -13.25 2.62
CA ILE A 228 8.75 -12.25 3.66
C ILE A 228 7.28 -12.29 4.08
N MET A 229 6.34 -12.37 3.13
CA MET A 229 4.92 -12.42 3.45
C MET A 229 4.57 -13.67 4.28
N ALA A 230 5.15 -14.83 3.95
CA ALA A 230 4.98 -16.05 4.72
C ALA A 230 5.52 -15.91 6.16
N ASP A 231 6.66 -15.23 6.35
CA ASP A 231 7.21 -14.95 7.68
C ASP A 231 6.34 -13.97 8.49
N ILE A 232 5.82 -12.93 7.83
CA ILE A 232 4.85 -12.02 8.43
C ILE A 232 3.57 -12.78 8.83
N ASN A 233 3.05 -13.62 7.94
CA ASN A 233 1.83 -14.39 8.21
C ASN A 233 1.97 -15.24 9.48
N ARG A 234 3.11 -15.91 9.65
CA ARG A 234 3.42 -16.68 10.88
C ARG A 234 3.46 -15.82 12.16
N LYS A 235 3.74 -14.52 12.05
CA LYS A 235 3.80 -13.57 13.18
C LYS A 235 2.45 -12.90 13.46
N LEU A 236 1.55 -12.88 12.48
CA LEU A 236 0.25 -12.22 12.60
C LEU A 236 -0.75 -13.11 13.33
N LYS A 237 -1.58 -12.47 14.16
CA LYS A 237 -2.81 -13.03 14.74
C LYS A 237 -4.04 -12.31 14.18
N SER A 238 -3.93 -11.80 12.96
CA SER A 238 -4.96 -10.97 12.33
C SER A 238 -5.93 -11.85 11.55
N ASN A 239 -7.21 -11.46 11.52
CA ASN A 239 -8.21 -12.11 10.68
C ASN A 239 -8.02 -11.76 9.19
N ILE A 240 -7.45 -10.58 8.93
CA ILE A 240 -7.21 -10.06 7.58
C ILE A 240 -5.87 -9.33 7.50
N PHE A 241 -5.28 -9.31 6.31
CA PHE A 241 -4.15 -8.47 5.92
C PHE A 241 -4.57 -7.58 4.75
N PRO A 242 -5.12 -6.37 5.03
CA PRO A 242 -5.62 -5.50 3.98
C PRO A 242 -4.48 -4.90 3.15
N ILE A 243 -4.64 -4.98 1.83
CA ILE A 243 -3.85 -4.21 0.87
C ILE A 243 -4.77 -3.15 0.29
N ILE A 244 -4.60 -1.91 0.72
CA ILE A 244 -5.36 -0.77 0.22
C ILE A 244 -4.71 -0.30 -1.08
N TYR A 245 -5.53 -0.22 -2.12
CA TYR A 245 -5.18 0.34 -3.41
C TYR A 245 -6.08 1.55 -3.67
N ASP A 246 -5.63 2.72 -3.20
CA ASP A 246 -6.40 3.96 -3.20
C ASP A 246 -6.23 4.76 -4.50
N GLU A 247 -7.28 5.48 -4.85
CA GLU A 247 -7.42 6.22 -6.12
C GLU A 247 -7.11 5.34 -7.35
N ALA A 248 -7.46 4.05 -7.29
CA ALA A 248 -7.07 3.04 -8.26
C ALA A 248 -7.60 3.29 -9.68
N GLN A 249 -8.64 4.12 -9.83
CA GLN A 249 -9.18 4.51 -11.14
C GLN A 249 -8.13 5.15 -12.03
N ILE A 250 -7.13 5.85 -11.47
CA ILE A 250 -6.06 6.48 -12.26
C ILE A 250 -5.28 5.45 -13.08
N HIS A 251 -5.11 4.25 -12.51
CA HIS A 251 -4.41 3.16 -13.16
C HIS A 251 -5.25 2.41 -14.21
N THR A 252 -6.58 2.63 -14.25
CA THR A 252 -7.45 2.06 -15.29
C THR A 252 -7.25 2.76 -16.64
N SER A 253 -6.97 4.07 -16.60
CA SER A 253 -6.60 4.90 -17.76
C SER A 253 -5.09 4.98 -18.00
N CYS A 254 -4.28 4.35 -17.16
CA CYS A 254 -2.82 4.39 -17.27
C CYS A 254 -2.32 3.21 -18.11
N LEU A 255 -1.46 3.51 -19.10
CA LEU A 255 -0.89 2.50 -20.00
C LEU A 255 -1.99 1.61 -20.59
N THR A 256 -3.06 2.24 -21.06
CA THR A 256 -4.24 1.58 -21.60
C THR A 256 -3.86 0.66 -22.76
N ASN A 257 -4.38 -0.57 -22.74
CA ASN A 257 -4.12 -1.59 -23.75
C ASN A 257 -2.64 -1.91 -23.99
N LYS A 258 -1.78 -1.83 -22.96
CA LYS A 258 -0.34 -2.13 -23.07
C LYS A 258 0.06 -3.52 -22.58
N PHE A 259 -0.76 -4.18 -21.76
CA PHE A 259 -0.37 -5.44 -21.14
C PHE A 259 -1.29 -6.59 -21.55
N PRO A 260 -0.77 -7.77 -21.92
CA PRO A 260 -1.61 -8.91 -22.23
C PRO A 260 -2.33 -9.40 -20.95
N SER A 261 -3.61 -9.70 -21.09
CA SER A 261 -4.41 -10.33 -20.04
C SER A 261 -3.80 -11.68 -19.62
N TYR A 262 -3.88 -12.01 -18.34
CA TYR A 262 -3.39 -13.29 -17.80
C TYR A 262 -4.14 -14.49 -18.36
N ASN A 263 -5.41 -14.31 -18.76
CA ASN A 263 -6.30 -15.39 -19.19
C ASN A 263 -6.45 -15.50 -20.72
N ASN A 264 -6.13 -14.43 -21.45
CA ASN A 264 -6.21 -14.41 -22.91
C ASN A 264 -5.21 -13.38 -23.46
N LYS A 265 -4.09 -13.84 -24.02
CA LYS A 265 -3.02 -12.97 -24.53
C LYS A 265 -3.46 -12.03 -25.66
N SER A 266 -4.57 -12.30 -26.34
CA SER A 266 -5.12 -11.39 -27.37
C SER A 266 -5.83 -10.16 -26.79
N ILE A 267 -6.21 -10.21 -25.51
CA ILE A 267 -6.88 -9.09 -24.83
C ILE A 267 -5.82 -8.26 -24.13
N MET A 268 -5.70 -7.01 -24.55
CA MET A 268 -4.82 -6.04 -23.89
C MET A 268 -5.54 -5.34 -22.75
N ARG A 269 -4.78 -5.02 -21.70
CA ARG A 269 -5.26 -4.54 -20.40
C ARG A 269 -4.43 -3.32 -19.93
N PRO A 270 -5.02 -2.46 -19.09
CA PRO A 270 -4.30 -1.34 -18.49
C PRO A 270 -3.42 -1.77 -17.31
N PHE A 271 -2.59 -0.86 -16.82
CA PHE A 271 -1.67 -1.10 -15.69
C PHE A 271 -2.41 -1.58 -14.43
N PHE A 272 -3.65 -1.13 -14.21
CA PHE A 272 -4.52 -1.58 -13.13
C PHE A 272 -4.60 -3.12 -13.02
N THR A 273 -4.72 -3.82 -14.15
CA THR A 273 -4.84 -5.29 -14.15
C THR A 273 -3.56 -5.96 -13.66
N VAL A 274 -2.40 -5.43 -14.04
CA VAL A 274 -1.09 -5.92 -13.55
C VAL A 274 -1.01 -5.72 -12.04
N ALA A 275 -1.27 -4.51 -11.57
CA ALA A 275 -1.21 -4.19 -10.13
C ALA A 275 -2.11 -5.10 -9.28
N VAL A 276 -3.37 -5.26 -9.67
CA VAL A 276 -4.32 -6.11 -8.95
C VAL A 276 -3.88 -7.57 -8.93
N LYS A 277 -3.42 -8.12 -10.07
CA LYS A 277 -2.99 -9.52 -10.12
C LYS A 277 -1.72 -9.76 -9.31
N THR A 278 -0.75 -8.85 -9.38
CA THR A 278 0.47 -8.91 -8.58
C THR A 278 0.15 -8.88 -7.09
N MET A 279 -0.66 -7.92 -6.62
CA MET A 279 -1.09 -7.85 -5.23
C MET A 279 -1.85 -9.11 -4.79
N SER A 280 -2.71 -9.66 -5.65
CA SER A 280 -3.48 -10.89 -5.36
C SER A 280 -2.61 -12.12 -5.19
N THR A 281 -1.43 -12.14 -5.81
CA THR A 281 -0.51 -13.29 -5.76
C THR A 281 0.01 -13.56 -4.35
N LEU A 282 0.01 -12.56 -3.45
CA LEU A 282 0.37 -12.75 -2.04
C LEU A 282 -0.56 -13.74 -1.32
N ARG A 283 -1.78 -13.97 -1.81
CA ARG A 283 -2.72 -14.94 -1.23
C ARG A 283 -2.21 -16.38 -1.26
N GLN A 284 -1.25 -16.68 -2.14
CA GLN A 284 -0.62 -17.99 -2.21
C GLN A 284 0.09 -18.38 -0.90
N VAL A 285 0.52 -17.40 -0.11
CA VAL A 285 1.26 -17.60 1.15
C VAL A 285 0.57 -16.99 2.38
N CYS A 286 -0.52 -16.23 2.18
CA CYS A 286 -1.33 -15.65 3.24
C CYS A 286 -2.78 -15.49 2.77
N ALA A 287 -3.62 -16.46 3.15
CA ALA A 287 -5.03 -16.51 2.72
C ALA A 287 -5.85 -15.29 3.19
N GLU A 288 -5.39 -14.68 4.28
CA GLU A 288 -5.93 -13.50 4.95
C GLU A 288 -5.70 -12.21 4.15
N VAL A 289 -4.89 -12.22 3.07
CA VAL A 289 -4.71 -11.06 2.21
C VAL A 289 -6.02 -10.71 1.51
N VAL A 290 -6.43 -9.45 1.65
CA VAL A 290 -7.63 -8.88 1.03
C VAL A 290 -7.29 -7.56 0.36
N ILE A 291 -7.60 -7.45 -0.92
CA ILE A 291 -7.34 -6.22 -1.68
C ILE A 291 -8.54 -5.31 -1.59
N CYS A 292 -8.36 -4.12 -1.01
CA CYS A 292 -9.39 -3.09 -0.92
C CYS A 292 -9.11 -2.01 -1.96
N ILE A 293 -9.94 -1.93 -2.99
CA ILE A 293 -9.79 -1.01 -4.11
C ILE A 293 -10.75 0.16 -3.90
N THR A 294 -10.23 1.39 -3.92
CA THR A 294 -11.03 2.62 -3.79
C THR A 294 -10.81 3.56 -4.98
N GLY A 295 -11.79 4.44 -5.19
CA GLY A 295 -11.74 5.49 -6.21
C GLY A 295 -13.13 6.02 -6.56
N SER A 296 -13.23 6.79 -7.64
CA SER A 296 -14.48 7.44 -8.06
C SER A 296 -15.39 6.52 -8.90
N ASP A 297 -16.69 6.54 -8.60
CA ASP A 297 -17.71 5.54 -9.01
C ASP A 297 -17.71 5.13 -10.49
N LEU A 298 -17.86 6.08 -11.41
CA LEU A 298 -18.04 5.78 -12.84
C LEU A 298 -16.83 5.07 -13.46
N SER A 299 -15.63 5.40 -12.98
CA SER A 299 -14.38 4.80 -13.45
C SER A 299 -14.05 3.43 -12.80
N LEU A 300 -14.72 3.08 -11.70
CA LEU A 300 -14.51 1.79 -11.01
C LEU A 300 -15.45 0.67 -11.43
N LEU A 301 -16.51 0.99 -12.20
CA LEU A 301 -17.30 -0.02 -12.88
C LEU A 301 -16.43 -0.83 -13.87
N GLU A 302 -15.60 -0.14 -14.65
CA GLU A 302 -14.60 -0.79 -15.51
C GLU A 302 -13.55 -1.56 -14.71
N ALA A 303 -13.12 -1.02 -13.57
CA ALA A 303 -12.19 -1.68 -12.66
C ALA A 303 -12.77 -2.98 -12.08
N LYS A 304 -14.07 -3.03 -11.80
CA LYS A 304 -14.76 -4.22 -11.30
C LYS A 304 -14.74 -5.35 -12.34
N ASP A 305 -15.10 -5.06 -13.59
CA ASP A 305 -15.06 -6.05 -14.67
C ASP A 305 -13.63 -6.55 -14.92
N LEU A 306 -12.66 -5.63 -14.91
CA LEU A 306 -11.24 -5.97 -15.03
C LEU A 306 -10.77 -6.86 -13.88
N ALA A 307 -11.11 -6.52 -12.64
CA ALA A 307 -10.69 -7.24 -11.46
C ALA A 307 -11.34 -8.63 -11.37
N SER A 308 -12.65 -8.73 -11.60
CA SER A 308 -13.38 -10.01 -11.62
C SER A 308 -12.83 -10.95 -12.69
N SER A 309 -12.43 -10.44 -13.86
CA SER A 309 -11.84 -11.26 -14.92
C SER A 309 -10.47 -11.86 -14.57
N ASN A 310 -9.78 -11.35 -13.55
CA ASN A 310 -8.45 -11.81 -13.10
C ASN A 310 -8.49 -12.71 -11.86
N VAL A 311 -9.55 -12.61 -11.05
CA VAL A 311 -9.74 -13.39 -9.82
C VAL A 311 -10.56 -14.67 -10.08
N ALA A 312 -11.54 -14.62 -10.98
CA ALA A 312 -12.38 -15.76 -11.31
C ALA A 312 -11.65 -16.75 -12.25
N LYS A 313 -10.72 -17.55 -11.71
CA LYS A 313 -10.27 -18.86 -12.26
C LYS A 313 -9.27 -19.63 -11.38
N GLU A 314 -9.27 -19.44 -10.06
CA GLU A 314 -8.46 -20.28 -9.13
C GLU A 314 -9.15 -21.62 -8.75
N GLY A 315 -10.04 -22.16 -9.59
CA GLY A 315 -10.82 -23.35 -9.24
C GLY A 315 -11.35 -24.16 -10.42
N SER A 316 -10.48 -24.52 -11.36
CA SER A 316 -10.80 -25.57 -12.33
C SER A 316 -9.52 -26.24 -12.84
N LEU A 317 -8.96 -27.11 -12.00
CA LEU A 317 -8.27 -28.35 -12.36
C LEU A 317 -8.34 -29.28 -11.15
#